data_AF-A0A8H7QMY9-F1
#
_entry.id   AF-A0A8H7QMY9-F1
#
_cell.length_a   1.000
_cell.length_b   1.000
_cell.length_c   1.000
_cell.angle_alpha   90.00
_cell.angle_beta   90.00
_cell.angle_gamma   90.00
#
_symmetry.space_group_name_H-M   'P 1'
#
loop_
_entity.id
_entity.type
_entity.pdbx_description
1 polymer ?
#
loop_
_entity_poly.entity_id
_entity_poly.type
_entity_poly.pdbx_seq_one_letter_code
_entity_poly.pdbx_strand_id
1 'polypeptide(L)'
;MFALRRAAIKAAPLAARTTARPFSVLGARFSAVGQPAESNFGPGGKAGEIPTDLEQATGLERLELLSKLQGKELFDMEPLNMTHIGTPKNPIVVQSHDPIRFVGCTGFPVESHDVIWINLDKSHEHDRCPECGSVFEMDFVGSEEDHHH
;
A
#
# COMPACT_ATOMS: atom_id res chain seq x y z
N MET A 1 -13.01 -77.88 -49.09
CA MET A 1 -12.11 -77.03 -48.28
C MET A 1 -12.62 -75.60 -48.33
N PHE A 2 -13.34 -75.14 -47.32
CA PHE A 2 -13.83 -73.75 -47.24
C PHE A 2 -12.83 -72.91 -46.42
N ALA A 3 -12.24 -71.90 -47.05
CA ALA A 3 -11.30 -70.98 -46.41
C ALA A 3 -12.04 -69.81 -45.76
N LEU A 4 -11.99 -69.70 -44.44
CA LEU A 4 -12.47 -68.54 -43.68
C LEU A 4 -11.40 -67.44 -43.68
N ARG A 5 -11.66 -66.33 -44.37
CA ARG A 5 -10.84 -65.11 -44.27
C ARG A 5 -11.26 -64.33 -43.02
N ARG A 6 -10.33 -64.08 -42.10
CA ARG A 6 -10.52 -63.13 -40.98
C ARG A 6 -10.38 -61.69 -41.49
N ALA A 7 -11.37 -60.86 -41.21
CA ALA A 7 -11.31 -59.42 -41.45
C ALA A 7 -10.47 -58.74 -40.35
N ALA A 8 -9.56 -57.86 -40.72
CA ALA A 8 -8.78 -57.04 -39.79
C ALA A 8 -9.57 -55.77 -39.44
N ILE A 9 -9.81 -55.54 -38.16
CA ILE A 9 -10.43 -54.31 -37.64
C ILE A 9 -9.31 -53.26 -37.52
N LYS A 10 -9.38 -52.18 -38.31
CA LYS A 10 -8.48 -51.02 -38.16
C LYS A 10 -8.93 -50.18 -36.97
N ALA A 11 -8.04 -49.96 -36.01
CA ALA A 11 -8.24 -49.00 -34.92
C ALA A 11 -8.12 -47.56 -35.46
N ALA A 12 -9.06 -46.69 -35.09
CA ALA A 12 -9.01 -45.26 -35.40
C ALA A 12 -7.97 -44.55 -34.50
N PRO A 13 -7.27 -43.51 -34.99
CA PRO A 13 -6.30 -42.78 -34.17
C PRO A 13 -7.02 -41.96 -33.09
N LEU A 14 -6.54 -42.04 -31.85
CA LEU A 14 -6.96 -41.16 -30.76
C LEU A 14 -6.47 -39.73 -31.07
N ALA A 15 -7.39 -38.81 -31.38
CA ALA A 15 -7.05 -37.40 -31.51
C ALA A 15 -6.59 -36.88 -30.14
N ALA A 16 -5.31 -36.48 -30.05
CA ALA A 16 -4.76 -35.86 -28.87
C ALA A 16 -5.46 -34.50 -28.63
N ARG A 17 -6.32 -34.44 -27.62
CA ARG A 17 -6.90 -33.18 -27.15
C ARG A 17 -5.80 -32.37 -26.47
N THR A 18 -5.34 -31.30 -27.12
CA THR A 18 -4.52 -30.27 -26.49
C THR A 18 -5.36 -29.58 -25.41
N THR A 19 -5.09 -29.88 -24.15
CA THR A 19 -5.64 -29.16 -23.01
C THR A 19 -4.94 -27.81 -22.93
N ALA A 20 -5.54 -26.78 -23.51
CA ALA A 20 -5.14 -25.40 -23.24
C ALA A 20 -5.39 -25.15 -21.76
N ARG A 21 -4.32 -25.17 -20.95
CA ARG A 21 -4.36 -24.61 -19.59
C ARG A 21 -4.42 -23.10 -19.77
N PRO A 22 -5.53 -22.42 -19.41
CA PRO A 22 -5.49 -20.97 -19.34
C PRO A 22 -4.55 -20.64 -18.18
N PHE A 23 -3.36 -20.14 -18.50
CA PHE A 23 -2.60 -19.38 -17.52
C PHE A 23 -3.47 -18.19 -17.17
N SER A 24 -4.03 -18.21 -15.95
CA SER A 24 -4.81 -17.12 -15.40
C SER A 24 -3.95 -15.86 -15.45
N VAL A 25 -4.31 -14.93 -16.32
CA VAL A 25 -3.68 -13.60 -16.38
C VAL A 25 -4.04 -12.89 -15.07
N LEU A 26 -2.99 -12.52 -14.36
CA LEU A 26 -2.87 -11.48 -13.34
C LEU A 26 -4.19 -10.74 -13.01
N GLY A 27 -4.75 -10.97 -11.83
CA GLY A 27 -5.83 -10.14 -11.31
C GLY A 27 -5.33 -8.71 -11.10
N ALA A 28 -6.02 -7.73 -11.68
CA ALA A 28 -5.76 -6.32 -11.46
C ALA A 28 -5.85 -6.01 -9.96
N ARG A 29 -4.74 -5.61 -9.35
CA ARG A 29 -4.73 -5.04 -8.00
C ARG A 29 -4.98 -3.55 -8.13
N PHE A 30 -6.21 -3.13 -7.91
CA PHE A 30 -6.55 -1.73 -7.77
C PHE A 30 -5.99 -1.23 -6.44
N SER A 31 -4.89 -0.48 -6.49
CA SER A 31 -4.46 0.35 -5.36
C SER A 31 -5.11 1.71 -5.53
N ALA A 32 -5.96 2.09 -4.59
CA ALA A 32 -6.81 3.28 -4.61
C ALA A 32 -6.06 4.58 -4.24
N VAL A 33 -4.85 4.76 -4.74
CA VAL A 33 -4.22 6.09 -4.79
C VAL A 33 -4.57 6.64 -6.17
N GLY A 34 -5.11 7.86 -6.26
CA GLY A 34 -5.75 8.46 -7.44
C GLY A 34 -4.92 8.64 -8.72
N GLN A 35 -3.90 7.81 -8.96
CA GLN A 35 -3.33 7.55 -10.27
C GLN A 35 -3.72 6.13 -10.69
N PRO A 36 -4.19 5.91 -11.93
CA PRO A 36 -4.41 4.54 -12.39
C PRO A 36 -3.09 3.77 -12.21
N ALA A 37 -3.14 2.70 -11.41
CA ALA A 37 -2.03 1.77 -11.17
C ALA A 37 -1.40 1.26 -12.48
N GLU A 38 -2.11 1.45 -13.59
CA GLU A 38 -1.70 1.10 -14.95
C GLU A 38 -0.66 2.04 -15.59
N SER A 39 -0.25 3.15 -14.94
CA SER A 39 0.69 4.11 -15.57
C SER A 39 1.96 4.44 -14.79
N ASN A 40 2.25 3.82 -13.63
CA ASN A 40 3.51 4.06 -12.93
C ASN A 40 4.62 3.07 -13.35
N PHE A 41 4.82 2.96 -14.66
CA PHE A 41 5.89 2.19 -15.27
C PHE A 41 6.95 3.13 -15.85
N GLY A 42 8.21 2.74 -15.75
CA GLY A 42 9.29 3.42 -16.45
C GLY A 42 9.26 3.18 -17.96
N PRO A 43 9.92 4.05 -18.76
CA PRO A 43 9.99 3.92 -20.22
C PRO A 43 10.76 2.69 -20.72
N GLY A 44 11.48 1.98 -19.85
CA GLY A 44 12.34 0.84 -20.21
C GLY A 44 13.69 1.28 -20.78
N GLY A 45 14.74 0.51 -20.46
CA GLY A 45 16.10 0.77 -20.92
C GLY A 45 16.34 0.42 -22.39
N LYS A 46 17.35 1.05 -23.00
CA LYS A 46 17.81 0.70 -24.34
C LYS A 46 18.62 -0.61 -24.32
N ALA A 47 18.56 -1.37 -25.40
CA ALA A 47 19.33 -2.60 -25.53
C ALA A 47 20.84 -2.32 -25.55
N GLY A 48 21.60 -3.01 -24.70
CA GLY A 48 23.06 -2.90 -24.62
C GLY A 48 23.59 -1.84 -23.64
N GLU A 49 22.71 -1.09 -22.98
CA GLU A 49 23.05 -0.14 -21.92
C GLU A 49 22.54 -0.65 -20.56
N ILE A 50 23.20 -0.24 -19.47
CA ILE A 50 22.69 -0.49 -18.12
C ILE A 50 21.63 0.58 -17.82
N PRO A 51 20.36 0.20 -17.64
CA PRO A 51 19.28 1.15 -17.41
C PRO A 51 19.44 1.86 -16.07
N THR A 52 18.93 3.09 -16.02
CA THR A 52 18.86 3.86 -14.78
C THR A 52 17.62 3.49 -13.97
N ASP A 53 17.63 3.81 -12.67
CA ASP A 53 16.49 3.57 -11.79
C ASP A 53 15.22 4.22 -12.34
N LEU A 54 15.30 5.40 -12.97
CA LEU A 54 14.15 6.05 -13.59
C LEU A 54 13.54 5.28 -14.77
N GLU A 55 14.28 4.38 -15.40
CA GLU A 55 13.82 3.63 -16.56
C GLU A 55 13.19 2.29 -16.17
N GLN A 56 13.67 1.69 -15.08
CA GLN A 56 13.23 0.37 -14.61
C GLN A 56 12.39 0.38 -13.34
N ALA A 57 12.38 1.49 -12.60
CA ALA A 57 11.54 1.66 -11.42
C ALA A 57 10.06 1.45 -11.76
N THR A 58 9.34 0.75 -10.88
CA THR A 58 7.90 0.49 -11.05
C THR A 58 7.14 0.55 -9.73
N GLY A 59 5.84 0.84 -9.79
CA GLY A 59 4.97 0.77 -8.62
C GLY A 59 5.35 1.79 -7.54
N LEU A 60 5.44 1.36 -6.28
CA LEU A 60 5.68 2.28 -5.16
C LEU A 60 7.09 2.90 -5.18
N GLU A 61 8.07 2.11 -5.59
CA GLU A 61 9.48 2.54 -5.63
C GLU A 61 9.66 3.69 -6.65
N ARG A 62 9.00 3.61 -7.82
CA ARG A 62 8.95 4.74 -8.76
C ARG A 62 8.25 5.97 -8.20
N LEU A 63 7.14 5.82 -7.46
CA LEU A 63 6.43 6.97 -6.86
C LEU A 63 7.32 7.70 -5.84
N GLU A 64 8.05 6.94 -5.03
CA GLU A 64 9.00 7.49 -4.08
C GLU A 64 10.14 8.21 -4.81
N LEU A 65 10.73 7.57 -5.83
CA LEU A 65 11.81 8.15 -6.62
C LEU A 65 11.40 9.46 -7.31
N LEU A 66 10.23 9.50 -7.95
CA LEU A 66 9.71 10.70 -8.59
C LEU A 66 9.41 11.82 -7.58
N SER A 67 8.85 11.49 -6.43
CA SER A 67 8.60 12.45 -5.35
C SER A 67 9.90 13.06 -4.84
N LYS A 68 10.92 12.22 -4.58
CA LYS A 68 12.25 12.67 -4.15
C LYS A 68 12.93 13.56 -5.19
N LEU A 69 12.78 13.28 -6.48
CA LEU A 69 13.26 14.16 -7.55
C LEU A 69 12.56 15.53 -7.57
N GLN A 70 11.30 15.61 -7.16
CA GLN A 70 10.58 16.87 -6.98
C GLN A 70 10.94 17.58 -5.66
N GLY A 71 11.81 16.99 -4.84
CA GLY A 71 12.17 17.50 -3.51
C GLY A 71 11.06 17.32 -2.47
N LYS A 72 10.14 16.37 -2.67
CA LYS A 72 9.06 16.04 -1.73
C LYS A 72 9.25 14.63 -1.19
N GLU A 73 8.97 14.44 0.09
CA GLU A 73 8.90 13.10 0.67
C GLU A 73 7.47 12.56 0.59
N LEU A 74 7.33 11.35 0.05
CA LEU A 74 6.01 10.72 -0.14
C LEU A 74 5.45 10.17 1.17
N PHE A 75 6.33 9.70 2.06
CA PHE A 75 5.98 9.17 3.37
C PHE A 75 6.51 10.10 4.44
N ASP A 76 5.65 10.43 5.39
CA ASP A 76 6.02 11.24 6.55
C ASP A 76 6.89 10.40 7.51
N MET A 77 8.13 10.85 7.70
CA MET A 77 9.12 10.25 8.60
C MET A 77 9.41 11.15 9.80
N GLU A 78 8.73 12.29 9.92
CA GLU A 78 8.94 13.21 11.01
C GLU A 78 8.37 12.66 12.32
N PRO A 79 9.05 12.87 13.46
CA PRO A 79 8.47 12.54 14.75
C PRO A 79 7.28 13.46 15.06
N LEU A 80 6.49 13.09 16.06
CA LEU A 80 5.42 13.95 16.56
C LEU A 80 5.97 15.32 16.97
N ASN A 81 5.50 16.37 16.31
CA ASN A 81 5.95 17.74 16.59
C ASN A 81 5.16 18.34 17.77
N MET A 82 5.77 18.32 18.95
CA MET A 82 5.21 18.93 20.17
C MET A 82 5.59 20.42 20.25
N THR A 83 4.76 21.29 19.66
CA THR A 83 4.98 22.75 19.65
C THR A 83 4.60 23.44 20.96
N HIS A 84 3.59 22.92 21.66
CA HIS A 84 3.04 23.45 22.90
C HIS A 84 2.41 22.32 23.72
N ILE A 85 1.98 22.62 24.96
CA ILE A 85 1.16 21.70 25.74
C ILE A 85 -0.28 21.72 25.21
N GLY A 86 -0.75 20.61 24.64
CA GLY A 86 -2.09 20.51 24.06
C GLY A 86 -3.16 20.73 25.13
N THR A 87 -4.11 21.64 24.87
CA THR A 87 -5.27 21.89 25.72
C THR A 87 -6.56 21.60 24.94
N PRO A 88 -7.73 21.41 25.58
CA PRO A 88 -8.98 21.18 24.84
C PRO A 88 -9.38 22.33 23.89
N LYS A 89 -8.85 23.54 24.10
CA LYS A 89 -9.09 24.70 23.23
C LYS A 89 -8.07 24.85 22.12
N ASN A 90 -6.90 24.23 22.29
CA ASN A 90 -5.78 24.28 21.37
C ASN A 90 -5.03 22.95 21.49
N PRO A 91 -5.56 21.88 20.87
CA PRO A 91 -4.98 20.54 20.94
C PRO A 91 -3.82 20.40 19.95
N ILE A 92 -3.04 19.33 20.12
CA ILE A 92 -2.05 18.91 19.13
C ILE A 92 -2.77 18.12 18.05
N VAL A 93 -2.86 18.70 16.85
CA VAL A 93 -3.51 18.08 15.70
C VAL A 93 -2.58 17.07 15.06
N VAL A 94 -3.06 15.84 14.89
CA VAL A 94 -2.32 14.74 14.26
C VAL A 94 -3.12 14.26 13.05
N GLN A 95 -2.51 14.35 11.87
CA GLN A 95 -3.16 13.88 10.64
C GLN A 95 -3.20 12.36 10.61
N SER A 96 -4.26 11.75 10.10
CA SER A 96 -4.34 10.30 9.89
C SER A 96 -5.07 9.97 8.59
N HIS A 97 -4.60 8.93 7.91
CA HIS A 97 -5.32 8.36 6.77
C HIS A 97 -6.32 7.28 7.21
N ASP A 98 -6.04 6.61 8.32
CA ASP A 98 -6.89 5.58 8.91
C ASP A 98 -7.75 6.16 10.05
N PRO A 99 -8.89 5.52 10.41
CA PRO A 99 -9.73 5.97 11.51
C PRO A 99 -9.06 5.85 12.88
N ILE A 100 -7.95 5.13 12.97
CA ILE A 100 -7.19 4.89 14.21
C ILE A 100 -5.71 5.19 13.95
N ARG A 101 -5.07 6.00 14.81
CA ARG A 101 -3.63 6.30 14.73
C ARG A 101 -2.98 6.24 16.11
N PHE A 102 -1.84 5.55 16.19
CA PHE A 102 -1.05 5.50 17.41
C PHE A 102 -0.12 6.71 17.52
N VAL A 103 -0.10 7.34 18.69
CA VAL A 103 0.74 8.50 18.98
C VAL A 103 1.57 8.22 20.22
N GLY A 104 2.89 8.41 20.11
CA GLY A 104 3.83 8.30 21.23
C GLY A 104 4.11 9.67 21.85
N CYS A 105 3.58 9.92 23.04
CA CYS A 105 3.81 11.15 23.78
C CYS A 105 5.02 11.01 24.71
N THR A 106 6.02 11.89 24.55
CA THR A 106 7.17 12.06 25.47
C THR A 106 7.06 13.32 26.34
N GLY A 107 5.92 14.02 26.24
CA GLY A 107 5.58 15.23 26.96
C GLY A 107 6.14 16.53 26.36
N PHE A 108 5.96 17.63 27.08
CA PHE A 108 6.37 18.96 26.66
C PHE A 108 6.98 19.72 27.86
N PRO A 109 8.24 20.18 27.79
CA PRO A 109 9.20 20.03 26.68
C PRO A 109 9.51 18.58 26.29
N VAL A 110 10.04 18.36 25.09
CA VAL A 110 10.34 17.03 24.53
C VAL A 110 11.15 16.20 25.53
N GLU A 111 10.78 14.92 25.69
CA GLU A 111 11.42 13.97 26.63
C GLU A 111 11.29 14.33 28.11
N SER A 112 10.26 15.09 28.49
CA SER A 112 9.92 15.33 29.91
C SER A 112 9.49 14.08 30.68
N HIS A 113 8.99 13.05 29.98
CA HIS A 113 8.60 11.77 30.57
C HIS A 113 8.78 10.61 29.58
N ASP A 114 8.65 9.37 30.09
CA ASP A 114 8.76 8.14 29.28
C ASP A 114 7.67 8.08 28.21
N VAL A 115 7.93 7.40 27.09
CA VAL A 115 6.98 7.31 25.97
C VAL A 115 5.69 6.63 26.43
N ILE A 116 4.58 7.36 26.34
CA ILE A 116 3.24 6.80 26.52
C ILE A 116 2.55 6.72 25.16
N TRP A 117 2.09 5.52 24.84
CA TRP A 117 1.33 5.26 23.62
C TRP A 117 -0.15 5.56 23.84
N ILE A 118 -0.70 6.40 22.97
CA ILE A 118 -2.10 6.80 22.96
C ILE A 118 -2.70 6.31 21.65
N ASN A 119 -3.90 5.74 21.75
CA ASN A 119 -4.67 5.35 20.59
C ASN A 119 -5.62 6.50 20.24
N LEU A 120 -5.35 7.22 19.15
CA LEU A 120 -6.26 8.25 18.64
C LEU A 120 -7.31 7.58 17.76
N ASP A 121 -8.58 7.87 18.03
CA ASP A 121 -9.71 7.36 17.27
C ASP A 121 -10.52 8.50 16.67
N LYS A 122 -10.93 8.38 15.39
CA LYS A 122 -11.78 9.34 14.70
C LYS A 122 -13.12 9.60 15.41
N SER A 123 -13.60 8.65 16.20
CA SER A 123 -14.87 8.76 16.94
C SER A 123 -14.77 9.57 18.25
N HIS A 124 -13.55 9.80 18.76
CA HIS A 124 -13.33 10.59 19.95
C HIS A 124 -13.15 12.08 19.59
N GLU A 125 -13.64 12.99 20.43
CA GLU A 125 -13.41 14.43 20.25
C GLU A 125 -11.92 14.77 20.42
N HIS A 126 -11.31 14.22 21.47
CA HIS A 126 -9.88 14.32 21.74
C HIS A 126 -9.45 13.23 22.72
N ASP A 127 -8.20 12.79 22.60
CA ASP A 127 -7.57 11.87 23.55
C ASP A 127 -6.48 12.59 24.35
N ARG A 128 -6.19 12.09 25.55
CA ARG A 128 -5.27 12.76 26.48
C ARG A 128 -4.16 11.84 26.95
N CYS A 129 -2.96 12.40 27.06
CA CYS A 129 -1.87 11.74 27.77
C CYS A 129 -2.18 11.71 29.29
N PRO A 130 -2.11 10.55 29.95
CA PRO A 130 -2.37 10.45 31.40
C PRO A 130 -1.28 11.10 32.26
N GLU A 131 -0.08 11.35 31.73
CA GLU A 131 1.04 11.90 32.49
C GLU A 131 1.16 13.42 32.32
N CYS A 132 1.42 13.91 31.10
CA CYS A 132 1.55 15.36 30.86
C CYS A 132 0.22 16.09 30.64
N GLY A 133 -0.89 15.36 30.48
CA GLY A 133 -2.20 15.96 30.24
C GLY A 133 -2.39 16.59 28.85
N SER A 134 -1.41 16.44 27.94
CA SER A 134 -1.51 16.96 26.57
C SER A 134 -2.69 16.34 25.84
N VAL A 135 -3.45 17.19 25.17
CA VAL A 135 -4.62 16.83 24.38
C VAL A 135 -4.24 16.68 22.91
N PHE A 136 -4.66 15.59 22.29
CA PHE A 136 -4.45 15.26 20.89
C PHE A 136 -5.79 15.15 20.17
N GLU A 137 -5.86 15.72 18.97
CA GLU A 137 -7.03 15.67 18.08
C GLU A 137 -6.61 15.08 16.73
N MET A 138 -7.44 14.21 16.17
CA MET A 138 -7.18 13.59 14.88
C MET A 138 -7.78 14.43 13.73
N ASP A 139 -6.94 14.79 12.76
CA ASP A 139 -7.37 15.33 11.47
C ASP A 139 -7.40 14.20 10.43
N PHE A 140 -8.60 13.74 10.09
CA PHE A 140 -8.77 12.62 9.17
C PHE A 140 -8.69 13.08 7.71
N VAL A 141 -7.61 12.67 7.02
CA VAL A 141 -7.31 13.00 5.61
C VAL A 141 -7.65 11.83 4.66
N GLY A 142 -8.10 10.70 5.21
CA GLY A 142 -8.48 9.50 4.44
C GLY A 142 -9.76 9.64 3.63
N SER A 143 -9.98 8.73 2.69
CA SER A 143 -11.29 8.55 2.05
C SER A 143 -12.22 7.76 2.95
N GLU A 144 -13.49 8.15 3.06
CA GLU A 144 -14.48 7.43 3.90
C GLU A 144 -14.94 6.08 3.30
N GLU A 145 -14.53 5.77 2.07
CA GLU A 145 -14.83 4.51 1.39
C GLU A 145 -13.85 3.40 1.83
N ASP A 146 -14.10 2.86 3.02
CA ASP A 146 -13.36 1.75 3.60
C ASP A 146 -13.62 0.44 2.83
N HIS A 147 -12.76 0.13 1.85
CA HIS A 147 -12.70 -1.18 1.20
C HIS A 147 -11.72 -2.11 1.94
N HIS A 148 -12.08 -2.51 3.15
CA HIS A 148 -11.39 -3.60 3.86
C HIS A 148 -11.65 -4.92 3.10
N HIS A 149 -10.70 -5.31 2.25
CA HIS A 149 -10.66 -6.61 1.58
C HIS A 149 -9.69 -7.56 2.28
#